data_AF-A0A965EVR3-F1
#
_entry.id   AF-A0A965EVR3-F1
#
_cell.length_a   1.000
_cell.length_b   1.000
_cell.length_c   1.000
_cell.angle_alpha   90.00
_cell.angle_beta   90.00
_cell.angle_gamma   90.00
#
_symmetry.space_group_name_H-M   'P 1'
#
loop_
_entity.id
_entity.type
_entity.pdbx_description
1 polymer ?
#
loop_
_entity_poly.entity_id
_entity_poly.type
_entity_poly.pdbx_seq_one_letter_code
_entity_poly.pdbx_strand_id
1 'polypeptide(L)'
;MTSRWVLPAYAALLTFAVTAPLIAPGYLLLRDAVSTPRSYLTDAALGVAESAPRAVPQDFAVATLSALIDGGVVVKVLLMAGLLLAGWGAGRLAGLLLPETGLAGQMLACTLALWNPYVAERLLQGHWSLLLGYGCLPWVAALVVRIRTGPTGWPDWAALAFWIALAGLTPTGLLLATVVALTAVAVPGSRSPRMLCAPAVLGIATVAALPWLTAALLGSALDSLQPADGVAAFAGR
;
A
#
# COMPACT_ATOMS: atom_id res chain seq x y z
N MET A 1 8.54 26.74 -17.75
CA MET A 1 8.71 26.20 -16.38
C MET A 1 7.41 25.70 -15.72
N THR A 2 6.23 25.96 -16.28
CA THR A 2 4.91 25.70 -15.65
C THR A 2 4.37 24.27 -15.79
N SER A 3 4.78 23.50 -16.81
CA SER A 3 4.16 22.18 -17.10
C SER A 3 4.46 21.08 -16.06
N ARG A 4 5.59 21.10 -15.35
CA ARG A 4 6.02 19.99 -14.47
C ARG A 4 5.20 19.85 -13.19
N TRP A 5 4.52 20.92 -12.79
CA TRP A 5 3.75 20.98 -11.54
C TRP A 5 2.25 20.75 -11.75
N VAL A 6 1.77 20.75 -13.00
CA VAL A 6 0.34 20.62 -13.29
C VAL A 6 -0.22 19.29 -12.82
N LEU A 7 0.44 18.18 -13.14
CA LEU A 7 -0.01 16.85 -12.73
C LEU A 7 0.01 16.66 -11.20
N PRO A 8 1.11 16.96 -10.47
CA PRO A 8 1.10 16.89 -9.01
C PRO A 8 0.03 17.78 -8.36
N ALA A 9 -0.14 19.01 -8.86
CA ALA A 9 -1.15 19.93 -8.35
C ALA A 9 -2.57 19.41 -8.59
N TYR A 10 -2.83 18.83 -9.77
CA TYR A 10 -4.11 18.21 -10.10
C TYR A 10 -4.42 17.00 -9.22
N ALA A 11 -3.43 16.13 -9.01
CA ALA A 11 -3.57 14.98 -8.10
C ALA A 11 -3.85 15.43 -6.66
N ALA A 12 -3.18 16.49 -6.18
CA ALA A 12 -3.43 17.07 -4.86
C ALA A 12 -4.83 17.67 -4.74
N LEU A 13 -5.28 18.40 -5.76
CA LEU A 13 -6.62 18.98 -5.80
C LEU A 13 -7.70 17.90 -5.77
N LEU A 14 -7.58 16.85 -6.57
CA LEU A 14 -8.54 15.73 -6.56
C LEU A 14 -8.50 14.94 -5.25
N THR A 15 -7.30 14.69 -4.71
CA THR A 15 -7.15 14.04 -3.40
C THR A 15 -7.90 14.82 -2.34
N PHE A 16 -7.66 16.15 -2.27
CA PHE A 16 -8.35 17.03 -1.33
C PHE A 16 -9.86 17.02 -1.56
N ALA A 17 -10.33 17.05 -2.82
CA ALA A 17 -11.76 17.01 -3.11
C ALA A 17 -12.41 15.69 -2.63
N VAL A 18 -11.73 14.55 -2.77
CA VAL A 18 -12.20 13.24 -2.32
C VAL A 18 -12.15 13.12 -0.79
N THR A 19 -11.11 13.66 -0.15
CA THR A 19 -10.90 13.54 1.31
C THR A 19 -11.38 14.74 2.11
N ALA A 20 -11.99 15.74 1.50
CA ALA A 20 -12.43 16.98 2.16
C ALA A 20 -13.23 16.74 3.46
N PRO A 21 -14.19 15.78 3.53
CA PRO A 21 -14.90 15.50 4.77
C PRO A 21 -14.02 15.02 5.92
N LEU A 22 -12.88 14.40 5.62
CA LEU A 22 -11.96 13.82 6.61
C LEU A 22 -11.06 14.88 7.27
N ILE A 23 -11.03 16.09 6.73
CA ILE A 23 -10.20 17.21 7.21
C ILE A 23 -10.78 17.83 8.48
N ALA A 24 -12.06 17.62 8.75
CA ALA A 24 -12.69 18.04 9.99
C ALA A 24 -11.91 17.50 11.21
N PRO A 25 -11.82 18.29 12.31
CA PRO A 25 -11.22 17.84 13.55
C PRO A 25 -11.86 16.54 14.05
N GLY A 26 -11.06 15.68 14.67
CA GLY A 26 -11.50 14.39 15.21
C GLY A 26 -10.86 13.19 14.53
N TYR A 27 -11.27 12.00 14.97
CA TYR A 27 -10.69 10.72 14.58
C TYR A 27 -11.55 10.01 13.55
N LEU A 28 -10.93 9.20 12.70
CA LEU A 28 -11.68 8.24 11.90
C LEU A 28 -12.25 7.19 12.87
N LEU A 29 -13.57 7.06 12.87
CA LEU A 29 -14.34 6.06 13.61
C LEU A 29 -15.38 5.45 12.65
N LEU A 30 -14.92 5.02 11.48
CA LEU A 30 -15.76 4.49 10.42
C LEU A 30 -15.34 3.07 10.07
N ARG A 31 -16.16 2.10 10.48
CA ARG A 31 -15.95 0.66 10.24
C ARG A 31 -14.53 0.22 10.67
N ASP A 32 -13.66 -0.13 9.71
CA ASP A 32 -12.29 -0.59 9.99
C ASP A 32 -11.30 0.56 10.21
N ALA A 33 -11.66 1.80 9.88
CA ALA A 33 -10.87 2.99 10.23
C ALA A 33 -11.24 3.46 11.63
N VAL A 34 -10.74 2.75 12.65
CA VAL A 34 -10.74 3.20 14.04
C VAL A 34 -9.35 3.75 14.34
N SER A 35 -9.28 5.07 14.57
CA SER A 35 -8.05 5.76 14.94
C SER A 35 -8.23 6.42 16.30
N THR A 36 -7.19 6.36 17.12
CA THR A 36 -7.15 6.96 18.46
C THR A 36 -5.92 7.84 18.57
N PRO A 37 -5.89 8.81 19.51
CA PRO A 37 -4.71 9.64 19.71
C PRO A 37 -3.45 8.81 19.98
N ARG A 38 -3.61 7.72 20.73
CA ARG A 38 -2.57 6.75 21.03
C ARG A 38 -3.01 5.34 20.63
N SER A 39 -2.15 4.64 19.91
CA SER A 39 -2.22 3.20 19.71
C SER A 39 -1.08 2.52 20.46
N TYR A 40 -1.33 1.33 21.00
CA TYR A 40 -0.38 0.62 21.85
C TYR A 40 0.13 -0.65 21.15
N LEU A 41 1.34 -1.06 21.48
CA LEU A 41 1.89 -2.35 21.06
C LEU A 41 1.19 -3.44 21.86
N THR A 42 0.24 -4.11 21.22
CA THR A 42 -0.47 -5.28 21.76
C THR A 42 0.09 -6.55 21.13
N ASP A 43 -0.22 -7.70 21.72
CA ASP A 43 0.14 -9.01 21.14
C ASP A 43 -0.40 -9.17 19.72
N ALA A 44 -1.57 -8.58 19.43
CA ALA A 44 -2.14 -8.54 18.08
C ALA A 44 -1.33 -7.66 17.12
N ALA A 45 -0.84 -6.50 17.57
CA ALA A 45 0.03 -5.63 16.79
C ALA A 45 1.41 -6.25 16.53
N LEU A 46 1.87 -7.16 17.41
CA LEU A 46 3.09 -7.95 17.24
C LEU A 46 2.87 -9.23 16.42
N GLY A 47 1.62 -9.61 16.15
CA GLY A 47 1.28 -10.82 15.39
C GLY A 47 1.42 -12.11 16.21
N VAL A 48 1.33 -12.00 17.54
CA VAL A 48 1.48 -13.08 18.51
C VAL A 48 0.12 -13.42 19.17
N ALA A 49 -0.93 -12.63 18.91
CA ALA A 49 -2.28 -12.95 19.38
C ALA A 49 -2.89 -14.15 18.64
N GLU A 50 -3.87 -14.80 19.27
CA GLU A 50 -4.60 -15.97 18.73
C GLU A 50 -5.33 -15.68 17.40
N SER A 51 -5.68 -14.42 17.13
CA SER A 51 -6.34 -14.04 15.89
C SER A 51 -5.37 -13.96 14.71
N ALA A 52 -5.79 -14.40 13.52
CA ALA A 52 -4.99 -14.30 12.30
C ALA A 52 -4.39 -12.88 12.10
N PRO A 53 -3.06 -12.77 11.84
CA PRO A 53 -2.33 -11.50 11.85
C PRO A 53 -2.59 -10.65 10.59
N ARG A 54 -3.84 -10.24 10.40
CA ARG A 54 -4.31 -9.47 9.23
C ARG A 54 -3.84 -8.02 9.20
N ALA A 55 -3.39 -7.50 10.34
CA ALA A 55 -3.03 -6.10 10.52
C ALA A 55 -1.54 -5.88 10.84
N VAL A 56 -0.73 -6.93 10.85
CA VAL A 56 0.74 -6.83 10.98
C VAL A 56 1.34 -6.76 9.58
N PRO A 57 2.24 -5.80 9.27
CA PRO A 57 2.91 -4.85 10.16
C PRO A 57 2.23 -3.47 10.30
N GLN A 58 1.05 -3.26 9.73
CA GLN A 58 0.36 -1.96 9.77
C GLN A 58 0.17 -1.43 11.21
N ASP A 59 -0.33 -2.27 12.13
CA ASP A 59 -0.73 -1.84 13.47
C ASP A 59 0.49 -1.59 14.35
N PHE A 60 1.55 -2.37 14.14
CA PHE A 60 2.87 -2.10 14.72
C PHE A 60 3.35 -0.70 14.31
N ALA A 61 3.32 -0.37 13.01
CA ALA A 61 3.76 0.92 12.52
C ALA A 61 2.95 2.08 13.12
N VAL A 62 1.63 1.95 13.21
CA VAL A 62 0.75 2.97 13.83
C VAL A 62 1.00 3.08 15.34
N ALA A 63 1.20 1.97 16.05
CA ALA A 63 1.53 1.97 17.48
C ALA A 63 2.88 2.66 17.78
N THR A 64 3.88 2.45 16.93
CA THR A 64 5.18 3.13 17.04
C THR A 64 5.07 4.61 16.72
N LEU A 65 4.45 4.97 15.58
CA LEU A 65 4.33 6.37 15.14
C LEU A 65 3.44 7.20 16.08
N SER A 66 2.40 6.59 16.64
CA SER A 66 1.51 7.30 17.56
C SER A 66 2.17 7.70 18.88
N ALA A 67 3.43 7.31 19.11
CA ALA A 67 4.21 7.70 20.29
C ALA A 67 4.74 9.12 20.16
N LEU A 68 4.88 9.59 18.92
CA LEU A 68 5.49 10.86 18.56
C LEU A 68 4.44 11.84 18.02
N ILE A 69 3.44 11.32 17.31
CA ILE A 69 2.43 12.09 16.60
C ILE A 69 1.05 11.51 16.97
N ASP A 70 -0.01 12.30 16.96
CA ASP A 70 -1.37 11.77 17.14
C ASP A 70 -1.69 10.68 16.09
N GLY A 71 -2.17 9.52 16.53
CA GLY A 71 -2.45 8.37 15.66
C GLY A 71 -3.55 8.64 14.63
N GLY A 72 -4.54 9.46 14.96
CA GLY A 72 -5.56 9.93 14.01
C GLY A 72 -4.96 10.76 12.89
N VAL A 73 -4.04 11.66 13.23
CA VAL A 73 -3.29 12.45 12.24
C VAL A 73 -2.46 11.52 11.34
N VAL A 74 -1.75 10.54 11.91
CA VAL A 74 -0.96 9.57 11.13
C VAL A 74 -1.82 8.85 10.10
N VAL A 75 -2.97 8.30 10.52
CA VAL A 75 -3.86 7.56 9.61
C VAL A 75 -4.42 8.46 8.50
N LYS A 76 -4.88 9.68 8.84
CA LYS A 76 -5.38 10.63 7.84
C LYS A 76 -4.29 11.03 6.84
N VAL A 77 -3.07 11.30 7.31
CA VAL A 77 -1.94 11.66 6.45
C VAL A 77 -1.57 10.50 5.53
N LEU A 78 -1.47 9.28 6.04
CA LEU A 78 -1.16 8.10 5.23
C LEU A 78 -2.24 7.83 4.18
N LEU A 79 -3.52 7.99 4.54
CA LEU A 79 -4.63 7.88 3.60
C LEU A 79 -4.53 8.91 2.46
N MET A 80 -4.37 10.18 2.81
CA MET A 80 -4.24 11.26 1.83
C MET A 80 -2.99 11.09 0.96
N ALA A 81 -1.87 10.66 1.55
CA ALA A 81 -0.65 10.35 0.82
C ALA A 81 -0.86 9.20 -0.17
N GLY A 82 -1.53 8.12 0.25
CA GLY A 82 -1.88 6.99 -0.61
C GLY A 82 -2.67 7.41 -1.85
N LEU A 83 -3.72 8.20 -1.66
CA LEU A 83 -4.52 8.74 -2.77
C LEU A 83 -3.71 9.68 -3.66
N LEU A 84 -2.97 10.62 -3.08
CA LEU A 84 -2.10 11.53 -3.84
C LEU A 84 -1.10 10.75 -4.71
N LEU A 85 -0.46 9.74 -4.13
CA LEU A 85 0.49 8.87 -4.82
C LEU A 85 -0.17 8.03 -5.91
N ALA A 86 -1.41 7.57 -5.70
CA ALA A 86 -2.18 6.87 -6.73
C ALA A 86 -2.42 7.76 -7.94
N GLY A 87 -2.99 8.95 -7.74
CA GLY A 87 -3.30 9.88 -8.82
C GLY A 87 -2.04 10.37 -9.55
N TRP A 88 -1.04 10.83 -8.79
CA TRP A 88 0.21 11.32 -9.37
C TRP A 88 0.97 10.21 -10.10
N GLY A 89 1.09 9.04 -9.46
CA GLY A 89 1.76 7.88 -10.03
C GLY A 89 1.07 7.39 -11.32
N ALA A 90 -0.27 7.31 -11.33
CA ALA A 90 -1.03 6.90 -12.50
C ALA A 90 -0.83 7.86 -13.69
N GLY A 91 -0.88 9.17 -13.44
CA GLY A 91 -0.59 10.16 -14.47
C GLY A 91 0.85 10.05 -14.99
N ARG A 92 1.84 9.85 -14.10
CA ARG A 92 3.24 9.64 -14.52
C ARG A 92 3.42 8.37 -15.34
N LEU A 93 2.77 7.29 -14.95
CA LEU A 93 2.81 6.02 -15.66
C LEU A 93 2.18 6.16 -17.05
N ALA A 94 1.06 6.88 -17.17
CA ALA A 94 0.46 7.19 -18.48
C ALA A 94 1.41 8.01 -19.35
N GLY A 95 2.10 9.01 -18.79
CA GLY A 95 3.12 9.77 -19.53
C GLY A 95 4.33 8.93 -19.95
N LEU A 96 4.65 7.88 -19.21
CA LEU A 96 5.73 6.94 -19.54
C LEU A 96 5.33 5.95 -20.65
N LEU A 97 4.10 5.45 -20.64
CA LEU A 97 3.63 4.39 -21.53
C LEU A 97 2.93 4.91 -22.79
N LEU A 98 2.29 6.07 -22.72
CA LEU A 98 1.46 6.66 -23.77
C LEU A 98 1.84 8.14 -23.99
N PRO A 99 3.10 8.43 -24.38
CA PRO A 99 3.60 9.81 -24.47
C PRO A 99 2.78 10.69 -25.42
N GLU A 100 2.20 10.10 -26.47
CA GLU A 100 1.38 10.79 -27.49
C GLU A 100 0.09 11.42 -26.91
N THR A 101 -0.39 10.94 -25.77
CA THR A 101 -1.61 11.47 -25.12
C THR A 101 -1.36 12.80 -24.39
N GLY A 102 -0.09 13.19 -24.24
CA GLY A 102 0.32 14.44 -23.60
C GLY A 102 -0.24 14.61 -22.17
N LEU A 103 -0.43 15.85 -21.75
CA LEU A 103 -0.93 16.17 -20.41
C LEU A 103 -2.37 15.69 -20.20
N ALA A 104 -3.21 15.68 -21.23
CA ALA A 104 -4.61 15.28 -21.14
C ALA A 104 -4.74 13.80 -20.73
N GLY A 105 -3.94 12.90 -21.32
CA GLY A 105 -3.93 11.49 -20.92
C GLY A 105 -3.45 11.27 -19.49
N GLN A 106 -2.46 12.06 -19.05
CA GLN A 106 -1.96 11.99 -17.66
C GLN A 106 -3.01 12.45 -16.65
N MET A 107 -3.72 13.54 -16.96
CA MET A 107 -4.82 14.02 -16.11
C MET A 107 -5.96 13.02 -16.07
N LEU A 108 -6.36 12.45 -17.21
CA LEU A 108 -7.40 11.42 -17.26
C LEU A 108 -7.03 10.17 -16.46
N ALA A 109 -5.79 9.70 -16.58
CA ALA A 109 -5.30 8.59 -15.76
C ALA A 109 -5.31 8.92 -14.26
N CYS A 110 -4.92 10.14 -13.88
CA CYS A 110 -5.01 10.62 -12.50
C CYS A 110 -6.47 10.66 -12.00
N THR A 111 -7.41 11.16 -12.81
CA THR A 111 -8.83 11.22 -12.46
C THR A 111 -9.39 9.83 -12.25
N LEU A 112 -9.16 8.90 -13.19
CA LEU A 112 -9.66 7.52 -13.08
C LEU A 112 -9.05 6.77 -11.90
N ALA A 113 -7.79 7.03 -11.56
CA ALA A 113 -7.15 6.41 -10.39
C ALA A 113 -7.76 6.89 -9.07
N LEU A 114 -8.20 8.14 -8.99
CA LEU A 114 -8.78 8.72 -7.76
C LEU A 114 -10.30 8.57 -7.67
N TRP A 115 -10.98 8.65 -8.82
CA TRP A 115 -12.42 8.70 -8.94
C TRP A 115 -12.94 7.41 -9.58
N ASN A 116 -12.96 6.33 -8.80
CA ASN A 116 -13.51 5.05 -9.22
C ASN A 116 -14.23 4.33 -8.07
N PRO A 117 -15.09 3.33 -8.37
CA PRO A 117 -15.86 2.61 -7.36
C PRO A 117 -14.99 1.91 -6.30
N TYR A 118 -13.82 1.38 -6.70
CA TYR A 118 -12.91 0.72 -5.76
C TYR A 118 -12.43 1.68 -4.66
N VAL A 119 -11.98 2.89 -5.03
CA VAL A 119 -11.56 3.91 -4.06
C VAL A 119 -12.72 4.31 -3.15
N ALA A 120 -13.89 4.54 -3.72
CA ALA A 120 -15.09 4.91 -2.95
C ALA A 120 -15.46 3.83 -1.93
N GLU A 121 -15.50 2.55 -2.33
CA GLU A 121 -15.79 1.43 -1.43
C GLU A 121 -14.76 1.32 -0.30
N ARG A 122 -13.46 1.40 -0.62
CA ARG A 122 -12.40 1.27 0.38
C ARG A 122 -12.41 2.42 1.39
N LEU A 123 -12.72 3.65 0.94
CA LEU A 123 -12.92 4.79 1.81
C LEU A 123 -14.10 4.57 2.76
N LEU A 124 -15.24 4.11 2.23
CA LEU A 124 -16.43 3.81 3.04
C LEU A 124 -16.23 2.64 3.99
N GLN A 125 -15.33 1.70 3.68
CA GLN A 125 -14.94 0.58 4.53
C GLN A 125 -13.90 0.96 5.60
N GLY A 126 -13.19 2.08 5.41
CA GLY A 126 -12.11 2.50 6.30
C GLY A 126 -10.78 1.79 6.02
N HIS A 127 -10.59 1.20 4.83
CA HIS A 127 -9.37 0.46 4.46
C HIS A 127 -8.25 1.39 3.98
N TRP A 128 -7.82 2.28 4.86
CA TRP A 128 -6.83 3.32 4.54
C TRP A 128 -5.47 2.76 4.13
N SER A 129 -5.01 1.69 4.79
CA SER A 129 -3.72 1.04 4.51
C SER A 129 -3.71 0.32 3.16
N LEU A 130 -4.86 -0.24 2.77
CA LEU A 130 -5.04 -0.81 1.44
C LEU A 130 -5.02 0.26 0.36
N LEU A 131 -5.60 1.45 0.63
CA LEU A 131 -5.51 2.61 -0.28
C LEU A 131 -4.09 3.17 -0.38
N LEU A 132 -3.30 3.11 0.70
CA LEU A 132 -1.87 3.40 0.65
C LEU A 132 -1.13 2.40 -0.26
N GLY A 133 -1.43 1.10 -0.13
CA GLY A 133 -0.88 0.08 -1.03
C GLY A 133 -1.30 0.27 -2.48
N TYR A 134 -2.56 0.63 -2.73
CA TYR A 134 -3.06 1.03 -4.05
C TYR A 134 -2.27 2.21 -4.64
N GLY A 135 -1.94 3.20 -3.80
CA GLY A 135 -1.11 4.35 -4.18
C GLY A 135 0.30 3.99 -4.62
N CYS A 136 0.84 2.86 -4.17
CA CYS A 136 2.17 2.38 -4.54
C CYS A 136 2.21 1.75 -5.94
N LEU A 137 1.09 1.20 -6.43
CA LEU A 137 1.05 0.36 -7.63
C LEU A 137 1.58 1.05 -8.90
N PRO A 138 1.20 2.32 -9.21
CA PRO A 138 1.70 2.96 -10.41
C PRO A 138 3.22 3.22 -10.37
N TRP A 139 3.78 3.42 -9.17
CA TRP A 139 5.23 3.62 -8.96
C TRP A 139 6.00 2.32 -9.15
N VAL A 140 5.47 1.21 -8.63
CA VAL A 140 6.00 -0.14 -8.88
C VAL A 140 6.04 -0.42 -10.38
N ALA A 141 4.92 -0.21 -11.09
CA ALA A 141 4.86 -0.39 -12.54
C ALA A 141 5.88 0.49 -13.27
N ALA A 142 5.93 1.79 -12.96
CA ALA A 142 6.86 2.72 -13.60
C ALA A 142 8.33 2.35 -13.37
N LEU A 143 8.68 1.89 -12.17
CA LEU A 143 10.04 1.46 -11.85
C LEU A 143 10.42 0.18 -12.59
N VAL A 144 9.53 -0.83 -12.63
CA VAL A 144 9.79 -2.04 -13.41
C VAL A 144 9.94 -1.70 -14.89
N VAL A 145 9.08 -0.86 -15.46
CA VAL A 145 9.20 -0.41 -16.86
C VAL A 145 10.56 0.26 -17.09
N ARG A 146 10.98 1.18 -16.21
CA ARG A 146 12.31 1.82 -16.29
C ARG A 146 13.45 0.81 -16.20
N ILE A 147 13.31 -0.19 -15.33
CA ILE A 147 14.30 -1.27 -15.17
C ILE A 147 14.41 -2.12 -16.44
N ARG A 148 13.30 -2.33 -17.14
CA ARG A 148 13.24 -3.11 -18.38
C ARG A 148 13.82 -2.37 -19.58
N THR A 149 13.62 -1.05 -19.66
CA THR A 149 13.85 -0.27 -20.89
C THR A 149 15.05 0.68 -20.83
N GLY A 150 15.47 1.13 -19.64
CA GLY A 150 16.51 2.14 -19.48
C GLY A 150 17.80 1.63 -18.81
N PRO A 151 18.79 2.51 -18.62
CA PRO A 151 19.90 2.25 -17.70
C PRO A 151 19.37 2.05 -16.29
N THR A 152 19.85 0.99 -15.64
CA THR A 152 19.39 0.61 -14.30
C THR A 152 20.53 0.71 -13.31
N GLY A 153 20.21 1.21 -12.12
CA GLY A 153 21.13 1.24 -11.01
C GLY A 153 20.49 0.65 -9.75
N TRP A 154 21.33 0.44 -8.74
CA TRP A 154 20.87 0.08 -7.39
C TRP A 154 19.74 0.97 -6.85
N PRO A 155 19.71 2.31 -7.08
CA PRO A 155 18.62 3.16 -6.61
C PRO A 155 17.24 2.78 -7.15
N ASP A 156 17.14 2.28 -8.40
CA ASP A 156 15.85 1.87 -8.98
C ASP A 156 15.31 0.61 -8.31
N TRP A 157 16.20 -0.34 -8.00
CA TRP A 157 15.85 -1.56 -7.26
C TRP A 157 15.52 -1.27 -5.81
N ALA A 158 16.25 -0.37 -5.15
CA ALA A 158 15.96 0.07 -3.79
C ALA A 158 14.60 0.80 -3.71
N ALA A 159 14.30 1.67 -4.68
CA ALA A 159 13.00 2.31 -4.79
C ALA A 159 11.89 1.29 -5.04
N LEU A 160 12.11 0.30 -5.91
CA LEU A 160 11.14 -0.77 -6.17
C LEU A 160 10.86 -1.57 -4.89
N ALA A 161 11.91 -1.95 -4.16
CA ALA A 161 11.79 -2.63 -2.87
C ALA A 161 11.02 -1.80 -1.85
N PHE A 162 11.30 -0.49 -1.76
CA PHE A 162 10.57 0.43 -0.90
C PHE A 162 9.06 0.44 -1.21
N TRP A 163 8.68 0.61 -2.49
CA TRP A 163 7.26 0.67 -2.86
C TRP A 163 6.53 -0.66 -2.65
N ILE A 164 7.19 -1.79 -2.92
CA ILE A 164 6.64 -3.13 -2.65
C ILE A 164 6.47 -3.35 -1.15
N ALA A 165 7.46 -2.96 -0.33
CA ALA A 165 7.38 -3.05 1.13
C ALA A 165 6.29 -2.14 1.71
N LEU A 166 6.15 -0.92 1.19
CA LEU A 166 5.10 0.02 1.61
C LEU A 166 3.70 -0.51 1.26
N ALA A 167 3.53 -1.11 0.08
CA ALA A 167 2.29 -1.81 -0.26
C ALA A 167 2.04 -3.04 0.63
N GLY A 168 3.13 -3.70 1.05
CA GLY A 168 3.13 -4.84 1.96
C GLY A 168 2.85 -4.54 3.42
N LEU A 169 2.51 -3.30 3.78
CA LEU A 169 1.83 -3.02 5.04
C LEU A 169 0.51 -3.81 5.18
N THR A 170 -0.07 -4.25 4.05
CA THR A 170 -1.19 -5.21 4.02
C THR A 170 -0.86 -6.40 3.13
N PRO A 171 -1.32 -7.62 3.45
CA PRO A 171 -1.11 -8.79 2.58
C PRO A 171 -1.67 -8.58 1.17
N THR A 172 -2.85 -7.98 1.05
CA THR A 172 -3.48 -7.70 -0.23
C THR A 172 -2.68 -6.67 -1.04
N GLY A 173 -2.19 -5.61 -0.41
CA GLY A 173 -1.36 -4.61 -1.08
C GLY A 173 -0.07 -5.21 -1.64
N LEU A 174 0.58 -6.12 -0.90
CA LEU A 174 1.77 -6.84 -1.38
C LEU A 174 1.48 -7.69 -2.61
N LEU A 175 0.37 -8.46 -2.57
CA LEU A 175 -0.04 -9.30 -3.69
C LEU A 175 -0.33 -8.45 -4.94
N LEU A 176 -1.07 -7.34 -4.78
CA LEU A 176 -1.35 -6.41 -5.88
C LEU A 176 -0.07 -5.81 -6.45
N ALA A 177 0.85 -5.35 -5.60
CA ALA A 177 2.13 -4.81 -6.04
C ALA A 177 2.97 -5.85 -6.80
N THR A 178 2.97 -7.10 -6.32
CA THR A 178 3.68 -8.21 -6.97
C THR A 178 3.09 -8.52 -8.34
N VAL A 179 1.76 -8.61 -8.47
CA VAL A 179 1.09 -8.83 -9.76
C VAL A 179 1.37 -7.68 -10.72
N VAL A 180 1.28 -6.43 -10.25
CA VAL A 180 1.60 -5.24 -11.07
C VAL A 180 3.07 -5.23 -11.51
N ALA A 181 3.99 -5.61 -10.63
CA ALA A 181 5.40 -5.73 -10.98
C ALA A 181 5.63 -6.82 -12.04
N LEU A 182 5.07 -8.01 -11.86
CA LEU A 182 5.23 -9.14 -12.80
C LEU A 182 4.59 -8.84 -14.16
N THR A 183 3.43 -8.19 -14.20
CA THR A 183 2.81 -7.74 -15.44
C THR A 183 3.69 -6.69 -16.15
N ALA A 184 4.28 -5.76 -15.41
CA ALA A 184 5.22 -4.78 -15.97
C ALA A 184 6.54 -5.42 -16.47
N VAL A 185 6.97 -6.57 -15.92
CA VAL A 185 8.14 -7.32 -16.45
C VAL A 185 7.89 -7.80 -17.89
N ALA A 186 6.62 -8.02 -18.27
CA ALA A 186 6.27 -8.44 -19.62
C ALA A 186 6.57 -7.36 -20.68
N VAL A 187 6.77 -6.09 -20.29
CA VAL A 187 7.11 -5.01 -21.23
C VAL A 187 8.39 -5.37 -22.02
N PRO A 188 8.36 -5.25 -23.37
CA PRO A 188 9.55 -5.46 -24.20
C PRO A 188 10.68 -4.54 -23.74
N GLY A 189 11.86 -5.11 -23.52
CA GLY A 189 13.02 -4.38 -23.00
C GLY A 189 14.30 -5.11 -23.36
N SER A 190 15.30 -4.36 -23.83
CA SER A 190 16.56 -4.89 -24.36
C SER A 190 17.67 -5.02 -23.30
N ARG A 191 17.48 -4.44 -22.11
CA ARG A 191 18.54 -4.31 -21.11
C ARG A 191 18.55 -5.40 -20.05
N SER A 192 17.44 -5.57 -19.32
CA SER A 192 17.32 -6.65 -18.33
C SER A 192 16.52 -7.80 -18.94
N PRO A 193 17.00 -9.05 -18.96
CA PRO A 193 16.21 -10.18 -19.44
C PRO A 193 15.08 -10.51 -18.44
N ARG A 194 13.92 -10.95 -18.95
CA ARG A 194 12.73 -11.24 -18.13
C ARG A 194 13.04 -12.26 -17.04
N MET A 195 13.90 -13.22 -17.38
CA MET A 195 14.36 -14.30 -16.52
C MET A 195 15.17 -13.85 -15.31
N LEU A 196 15.75 -12.64 -15.31
CA LEU A 196 16.43 -12.08 -14.13
C LEU A 196 15.52 -11.13 -13.35
N CYS A 197 14.69 -10.36 -14.05
CA CYS A 197 13.83 -9.36 -13.41
C CYS A 197 12.67 -9.99 -12.61
N ALA A 198 12.04 -11.05 -13.15
CA ALA A 198 10.94 -11.74 -12.47
C ALA A 198 11.36 -12.36 -11.13
N PRO A 199 12.44 -13.17 -11.03
CA PRO A 199 12.86 -13.70 -9.74
C PRO A 199 13.33 -12.62 -8.77
N ALA A 200 13.92 -11.52 -9.25
CA ALA A 200 14.28 -10.39 -8.38
C ALA A 200 13.04 -9.72 -7.75
N VAL A 201 11.99 -9.48 -8.55
CA VAL A 201 10.70 -8.97 -8.05
C VAL A 201 10.08 -9.92 -7.02
N LEU A 202 10.07 -11.24 -7.31
CA LEU A 202 9.57 -12.24 -6.38
C LEU A 202 10.40 -12.27 -5.09
N GLY A 203 11.72 -12.21 -5.19
CA GLY A 203 12.61 -12.14 -4.02
C GLY A 203 12.33 -10.92 -3.15
N ILE A 204 12.15 -9.74 -3.76
CA ILE A 204 11.76 -8.51 -3.05
C ILE A 204 10.39 -8.70 -2.36
N ALA A 205 9.40 -9.25 -3.07
CA ALA A 205 8.08 -9.50 -2.50
C ALA A 205 8.12 -10.48 -1.33
N THR A 206 8.90 -11.55 -1.42
CA THR A 206 9.11 -12.52 -0.34
C THR A 206 9.79 -11.90 0.87
N VAL A 207 10.80 -11.04 0.66
CA VAL A 207 11.45 -10.32 1.77
C VAL A 207 10.49 -9.33 2.41
N ALA A 208 9.72 -8.58 1.62
CA ALA A 208 8.67 -7.70 2.12
C ALA A 208 7.55 -8.48 2.83
N ALA A 209 7.39 -9.77 2.52
CA ALA A 209 6.41 -10.64 3.15
C ALA A 209 6.80 -11.14 4.54
N LEU A 210 8.09 -11.02 4.91
CA LEU A 210 8.61 -11.63 6.14
C LEU A 210 7.80 -11.28 7.39
N PRO A 211 7.35 -10.04 7.66
CA PRO A 211 6.64 -9.73 8.90
C PRO A 211 5.36 -10.55 9.13
N TRP A 212 4.55 -10.76 8.10
CA TRP A 212 3.32 -11.54 8.22
C TRP A 212 3.56 -13.05 8.09
N LEU A 213 4.57 -13.47 7.32
CA LEU A 213 5.00 -14.88 7.30
C LEU A 213 5.54 -15.30 8.67
N THR A 214 6.33 -14.44 9.33
CA THR A 214 6.81 -14.69 10.69
C THR A 214 5.66 -14.72 11.68
N ALA A 215 4.71 -13.79 11.59
CA ALA A 215 3.53 -13.79 12.45
C ALA A 215 2.66 -15.04 12.25
N ALA A 216 2.44 -15.47 11.00
CA ALA A 216 1.67 -16.68 10.70
C ALA A 216 2.34 -17.95 11.23
N LEU A 217 3.67 -18.07 11.09
CA LEU A 217 4.44 -19.19 11.62
C LEU A 217 4.38 -19.22 13.15
N LEU A 218 4.58 -18.07 13.81
CA LEU A 218 4.52 -17.95 15.27
C LEU A 218 3.11 -18.24 15.81
N GLY A 219 2.07 -17.68 15.18
CA GLY A 219 0.68 -17.95 15.56
C GLY A 219 0.31 -19.43 15.43
N SER A 220 0.71 -20.10 14.34
CA SER A 220 0.48 -21.54 14.16
C SER A 220 1.19 -22.41 15.21
N ALA A 221 2.37 -21.99 15.67
CA ALA A 221 3.10 -22.69 16.72
C ALA A 221 2.40 -22.53 18.09
N LEU A 222 1.83 -21.35 18.37
CA LEU A 222 1.10 -21.09 19.61
C LEU A 222 -0.23 -21.84 19.69
N ASP A 223 -0.98 -21.90 18.58
CA ASP A 223 -2.24 -22.64 18.47
C ASP A 223 -2.04 -24.14 18.73
N SER A 224 -0.91 -24.69 18.29
CA SER A 224 -0.54 -26.10 18.54
C SER A 224 -0.20 -26.41 20.01
N LEU A 225 0.04 -25.40 20.84
CA LEU A 225 0.40 -25.52 22.26
C LEU A 225 -0.80 -25.30 23.20
N GLN A 226 -1.95 -24.88 22.69
CA GLN A 226 -3.14 -24.65 23.51
C GLN A 226 -4.04 -25.90 23.60
N PRO A 227 -4.55 -26.26 24.79
CA PRO A 227 -5.58 -27.27 24.93
C PRO A 227 -6.86 -26.83 24.20
N ALA A 228 -7.61 -27.77 23.62
CA ALA A 228 -8.86 -27.54 22.87
C ALA A 228 -10.05 -27.01 23.72
N ASP A 229 -9.77 -26.44 24.90
CA ASP A 229 -10.76 -26.07 25.92
C ASP A 229 -11.48 -24.74 25.63
N GLY A 230 -11.01 -23.95 24.66
CA GLY A 230 -11.66 -22.70 24.27
C GLY A 230 -13.12 -22.89 23.82
N VAL A 231 -13.44 -24.02 23.19
CA VAL A 231 -14.82 -24.37 22.78
C VAL A 231 -15.71 -24.67 24.00
N ALA A 232 -15.15 -25.22 25.07
CA ALA A 232 -15.90 -25.56 26.29
C ALA A 232 -16.32 -24.31 27.09
N ALA A 233 -15.61 -23.18 26.95
CA ALA A 233 -15.97 -21.91 27.58
C ALA A 233 -17.20 -21.24 26.93
N PHE A 234 -17.47 -21.53 25.65
CA PHE A 234 -18.62 -21.01 24.90
C PHE A 234 -19.70 -22.07 24.63
N ALA A 235 -19.51 -23.31 25.09
CA ALA A 235 -20.54 -24.33 25.08
C ALA A 235 -21.63 -23.95 26.10
N GLY A 236 -22.86 -23.74 25.62
CA GLY A 236 -24.01 -23.49 26.47
C GLY A 236 -24.22 -24.65 27.44
N ARG A 237 -24.40 -24.32 28.72
CA ARG A 237 -24.78 -25.29 29.77
C ARG A 237 -26.28 -25.50 29.76
#